data_AF-A0A519MX86-F1
#
_entry.id   AF-A0A519MX86-F1
#
_cell.length_a   1.000
_cell.length_b   1.000
_cell.length_c   1.000
_cell.angle_alpha   90.00
_cell.angle_beta   90.00
_cell.angle_gamma   90.00
#
_symmetry.space_group_name_H-M   'P 1'
#
loop_
_entity.id
_entity.type
_entity.pdbx_description
1 polymer ?
#
loop_
_entity_poly.entity_id
_entity_poly.type
_entity_poly.pdbx_seq_one_letter_code
_entity_poly.pdbx_strand_id
1 'polypeptide(L)'
;MQNKVSTTFDSSRFDAILDEMENKRVGQSKTITNNEIQNQKDRRAINIGTFSMGCGFMAVSGIGMLVLFVASIFAMLYFENPFFVVLPFIFGLFIMVAFPIVAILFFMKKQKSVQQRTKTNSLIATEYYVDFKDKLMREIVKSFNGTFEYFPKNAISAKDFAAMEVYAKNAMAYRGEDLIIGKIGGTNVEMCEFATAKISGLFMVADFNKRFRGVTKVLTKVWGKKSLDIPLLLLEGEIEIDTTGNFEQYEKDRKRFSGATLEDVELENIDFNDRFDIYSSNQIEARYILSLRLMERMVDFNKSNDCDMNFVFANSKMYFTIHWGANLLEPYDIHTNLREKKLDLIKKVHTELSHCIKIVEALNLNDELWYSR
;
A
#
# COMPACT_ATOMS: atom_id res chain seq x y z
N MET A 1 26.24 -27.89 9.80
CA MET A 1 26.59 -27.05 8.64
C MET A 1 25.65 -25.86 8.63
N GLN A 2 26.11 -24.69 9.07
CA GLN A 2 25.31 -23.46 9.07
C GLN A 2 25.16 -22.99 7.62
N ASN A 3 23.92 -22.92 7.12
CA ASN A 3 23.60 -22.19 5.91
C ASN A 3 23.88 -20.70 6.19
N LYS A 4 25.08 -20.24 5.84
CA LYS A 4 25.34 -18.82 5.64
C LYS A 4 24.42 -18.41 4.48
N VAL A 5 23.35 -17.69 4.79
CA VAL A 5 22.55 -17.01 3.76
C VAL A 5 23.54 -16.12 3.00
N SER A 6 23.75 -16.43 1.72
CA SER A 6 24.64 -15.66 0.84
C SER A 6 24.10 -14.23 0.80
N THR A 7 24.81 -13.29 1.43
CA THR A 7 24.48 -11.87 1.48
C THR A 7 24.81 -11.13 0.18
N THR A 8 25.37 -11.81 -0.82
CA THR A 8 25.57 -11.24 -2.16
C THR A 8 24.25 -11.25 -2.92
N PHE A 9 23.62 -10.07 -2.94
CA PHE A 9 22.42 -9.81 -3.73
C PHE A 9 22.76 -9.84 -5.22
N ASP A 10 22.34 -10.90 -5.91
CA ASP A 10 22.45 -11.02 -7.37
C ASP A 10 21.14 -10.58 -8.04
N SER A 11 21.15 -9.36 -8.59
CA SER A 11 19.99 -8.81 -9.27
C SER A 11 19.74 -9.41 -10.66
N SER A 12 20.73 -10.06 -11.27
CA SER A 12 20.64 -10.54 -12.66
C SER A 12 19.57 -11.61 -12.84
N ARG A 13 19.29 -12.38 -11.77
CA ARG A 13 18.23 -13.39 -11.75
C ARG A 13 16.82 -12.79 -11.97
N PHE A 14 16.61 -11.52 -11.64
CA PHE A 14 15.31 -10.87 -11.80
C PHE A 14 15.14 -10.21 -13.18
N ASP A 15 16.21 -10.06 -13.96
CA ASP A 15 16.18 -9.34 -15.25
C ASP A 15 15.15 -9.94 -16.20
N ALA A 16 15.11 -11.27 -16.34
CA ALA A 16 14.16 -11.93 -17.24
C ALA A 16 12.69 -11.66 -16.88
N ILE A 17 12.35 -11.68 -15.58
CA ILE A 17 11.00 -11.39 -15.08
C ILE A 17 10.66 -9.91 -15.32
N LEU A 18 11.60 -9.02 -15.04
CA LEU A 18 11.44 -7.58 -15.23
C LEU A 18 11.24 -7.22 -16.70
N ASP A 19 12.00 -7.85 -17.59
CA ASP A 19 11.91 -7.67 -19.05
C ASP A 19 10.58 -8.20 -19.59
N GLU A 20 10.12 -9.37 -19.13
CA GLU A 20 8.81 -9.92 -19.50
C GLU A 20 7.68 -8.95 -19.11
N MET A 21 7.69 -8.48 -17.86
CA MET A 21 6.68 -7.53 -17.36
C MET A 21 6.70 -6.20 -18.13
N GLU A 22 7.88 -5.69 -18.46
CA GLU A 22 8.03 -4.43 -19.20
C GLU A 22 7.59 -4.56 -20.65
N ASN A 23 7.99 -5.64 -21.33
CA ASN A 23 7.56 -5.94 -22.69
C ASN A 23 6.04 -6.08 -22.78
N LYS A 24 5.43 -6.75 -21.81
CA LYS A 24 3.97 -6.90 -21.71
C LYS A 24 3.28 -5.54 -21.55
N ARG A 25 3.75 -4.70 -20.62
CA ARG A 25 3.24 -3.33 -20.40
C ARG A 25 3.38 -2.44 -21.64
N VAL A 26 4.57 -2.41 -22.24
CA VAL A 26 4.85 -1.60 -23.44
C VAL A 26 4.03 -2.08 -24.63
N GLY A 27 3.90 -3.40 -24.81
CA GLY A 27 3.07 -4.00 -25.84
C GLY A 27 1.59 -3.60 -25.71
N GLN A 28 1.03 -3.68 -24.52
CA GLN A 28 -0.36 -3.27 -24.26
C GLN A 28 -0.56 -1.77 -24.48
N SER A 29 0.36 -0.92 -24.01
CA SER A 29 0.33 0.53 -24.22
C SER A 29 0.43 0.92 -25.70
N LYS A 30 1.29 0.25 -26.48
CA LYS A 30 1.40 0.42 -27.93
C LYS A 30 0.12 0.01 -28.65
N THR A 31 -0.50 -1.12 -28.27
CA THR A 31 -1.78 -1.56 -28.83
C THR A 31 -2.88 -0.54 -28.59
N ILE A 32 -2.95 0.05 -27.39
CA ILE A 32 -3.90 1.14 -27.09
C ILE A 32 -3.62 2.36 -27.97
N THR A 33 -2.38 2.80 -28.03
CA THR A 33 -1.99 3.97 -28.82
C THR A 33 -2.29 3.76 -30.31
N ASN A 34 -2.04 2.58 -30.85
CA ASN A 34 -2.34 2.23 -32.24
C ASN A 34 -3.85 2.18 -32.50
N ASN A 35 -4.64 1.58 -31.59
CA ASN A 35 -6.09 1.61 -31.67
C ASN A 35 -6.64 3.03 -31.59
N GLU A 36 -6.03 3.92 -30.80
CA GLU A 36 -6.38 5.33 -30.73
C GLU A 36 -6.05 6.08 -32.02
N ILE A 37 -4.85 5.89 -32.57
CA ILE A 37 -4.43 6.49 -33.85
C ILE A 37 -5.33 6.00 -34.98
N GLN A 38 -5.68 4.71 -35.01
CA GLN A 38 -6.58 4.16 -36.01
C GLN A 38 -7.99 4.75 -35.88
N ASN A 39 -8.55 4.77 -34.67
CA ASN A 39 -9.82 5.43 -34.41
C ASN A 39 -9.80 6.93 -34.74
N GLN A 40 -8.66 7.61 -34.55
CA GLN A 40 -8.50 9.02 -34.89
C GLN A 40 -8.37 9.23 -36.40
N LYS A 41 -7.69 8.32 -37.12
CA LYS A 41 -7.61 8.32 -38.59
C LYS A 41 -8.98 8.04 -39.21
N ASP A 42 -9.75 7.09 -38.67
CA ASP A 42 -11.12 6.82 -39.10
C ASP A 42 -12.02 8.05 -38.85
N ARG A 43 -11.86 8.71 -37.69
CA ARG A 43 -12.53 9.99 -37.40
C ARG A 43 -12.08 11.12 -38.33
N ARG A 44 -10.80 11.18 -38.72
CA ARG A 44 -10.30 12.17 -39.69
C ARG A 44 -10.78 11.87 -41.10
N ALA A 45 -10.90 10.61 -41.52
CA ALA A 45 -11.50 10.27 -42.81
C ALA A 45 -12.98 10.72 -42.88
N ILE A 46 -13.72 10.59 -41.76
CA ILE A 46 -15.09 11.12 -41.61
C ILE A 46 -15.10 12.66 -41.53
N ASN A 47 -14.12 13.27 -40.84
CA ASN A 47 -14.03 14.73 -40.65
C ASN A 47 -13.47 15.47 -41.87
N ILE A 48 -12.62 14.88 -42.71
CA ILE A 48 -12.14 15.52 -43.94
C ILE A 48 -13.31 15.71 -44.92
N GLY A 49 -14.36 14.91 -44.82
CA GLY A 49 -15.65 15.16 -45.49
C GLY A 49 -16.56 16.21 -44.84
N THR A 50 -16.32 16.64 -43.59
CA THR A 50 -17.31 17.44 -42.81
C THR A 50 -16.74 18.66 -42.05
N PHE A 51 -15.43 18.79 -41.87
CA PHE A 51 -14.82 19.77 -40.96
C PHE A 51 -14.36 21.07 -41.64
N SER A 52 -14.39 21.17 -42.98
CA SER A 52 -14.15 22.44 -43.67
C SER A 52 -15.25 23.50 -43.42
N MET A 53 -16.35 23.15 -42.74
CA MET A 53 -17.53 24.03 -42.61
C MET A 53 -18.02 24.31 -41.18
N GLY A 54 -17.42 23.73 -40.12
CA GLY A 54 -18.13 23.61 -38.82
C GLY A 54 -18.09 24.81 -37.87
N CYS A 55 -16.93 25.20 -37.34
CA CYS A 55 -16.91 25.98 -36.09
C CYS A 55 -17.21 27.48 -36.19
N GLY A 56 -16.83 28.15 -37.28
CA GLY A 56 -17.22 29.55 -37.53
C GLY A 56 -18.71 29.69 -37.90
N PHE A 57 -19.28 28.67 -38.55
CA PHE A 57 -20.70 28.62 -38.90
C PHE A 57 -21.60 28.34 -37.68
N MET A 58 -21.12 27.68 -36.62
CA MET A 58 -21.95 27.27 -35.48
C MET A 58 -22.54 28.44 -34.68
N ALA A 59 -21.81 29.53 -34.46
CA ALA A 59 -22.33 30.70 -33.75
C ALA A 59 -23.17 31.62 -34.66
N VAL A 60 -22.78 31.73 -35.94
CA VAL A 60 -23.48 32.56 -36.93
C VAL A 60 -24.78 31.91 -37.41
N SER A 61 -24.86 30.58 -37.43
CA SER A 61 -26.04 29.84 -37.89
C SER A 61 -27.18 29.83 -36.88
N GLY A 62 -26.94 29.80 -35.57
CA GLY A 62 -28.04 29.80 -34.58
C GLY A 62 -28.87 31.08 -34.64
N ILE A 63 -28.19 32.24 -34.67
CA ILE A 63 -28.84 33.55 -34.80
C ILE A 63 -29.38 33.73 -36.22
N GLY A 64 -28.61 33.38 -37.25
CA GLY A 64 -29.04 33.48 -38.65
C GLY A 64 -30.27 32.62 -38.96
N MET A 65 -30.36 31.42 -38.40
CA MET A 65 -31.51 30.53 -38.55
C MET A 65 -32.74 31.01 -37.79
N LEU A 66 -32.56 31.59 -36.60
CA LEU A 66 -33.67 32.22 -35.88
C LEU A 66 -34.22 33.41 -36.68
N VAL A 67 -33.35 34.22 -37.27
CA VAL A 67 -33.73 35.34 -38.13
C VAL A 67 -34.46 34.84 -39.40
N LEU A 68 -33.97 33.78 -40.05
CA LEU A 68 -34.64 33.18 -41.22
C LEU A 68 -36.00 32.56 -40.85
N PHE A 69 -36.10 31.94 -39.69
CA PHE A 69 -37.36 31.37 -39.19
C PHE A 69 -38.38 32.47 -38.92
N VAL A 70 -37.99 33.54 -38.21
CA VAL A 70 -38.86 34.70 -37.96
C VAL A 70 -39.23 35.38 -39.29
N ALA A 71 -38.29 35.55 -40.22
CA ALA A 71 -38.56 36.09 -41.55
C ALA A 71 -39.55 35.22 -42.34
N SER A 72 -39.49 33.90 -42.21
CA SER A 72 -40.46 32.98 -42.85
C SER A 72 -41.88 33.10 -42.26
N ILE A 73 -41.99 33.33 -40.94
CA ILE A 73 -43.28 33.63 -40.29
C ILE A 73 -43.85 34.95 -40.81
N PHE A 74 -43.02 35.99 -40.92
CA PHE A 74 -43.45 37.25 -41.51
C PHE A 74 -43.84 37.09 -42.99
N ALA A 75 -43.12 36.29 -43.77
CA ALA A 75 -43.46 36.01 -45.16
C ALA A 75 -44.82 35.29 -45.32
N MET A 76 -45.24 34.45 -44.35
CA MET A 76 -46.58 33.84 -44.34
C MET A 76 -47.70 34.88 -44.30
N LEU A 77 -47.45 36.06 -43.72
CA LEU A 77 -48.44 37.12 -43.60
C LEU A 77 -48.62 37.92 -44.91
N TYR A 78 -47.66 37.87 -45.83
CA TYR A 78 -47.63 38.73 -47.03
C TYR A 78 -47.80 37.98 -48.36
N PHE A 79 -47.47 36.69 -48.44
CA PHE A 79 -47.55 35.92 -49.69
C PHE A 79 -48.80 35.02 -49.74
N GLU A 80 -49.62 35.17 -50.79
CA GLU A 80 -50.86 34.40 -50.97
C GLU A 80 -50.65 32.93 -51.36
N ASN A 81 -49.47 32.59 -51.89
CA ASN A 81 -49.16 31.21 -52.33
C ASN A 81 -48.52 30.40 -51.18
N PRO A 82 -49.22 29.41 -50.61
CA PRO A 82 -48.77 28.69 -49.41
C PRO A 82 -47.51 27.83 -49.67
N PHE A 83 -47.28 27.40 -50.91
CA PHE A 83 -46.16 26.53 -51.26
C PHE A 83 -44.79 27.16 -50.98
N PHE A 84 -44.63 28.45 -51.29
CA PHE A 84 -43.36 29.16 -51.09
C PHE A 84 -43.03 29.43 -49.62
N VAL A 85 -43.99 29.22 -48.71
CA VAL A 85 -43.81 29.51 -47.29
C VAL A 85 -43.76 28.27 -46.41
N VAL A 86 -44.51 27.22 -46.77
CA VAL A 86 -44.55 25.98 -46.00
C VAL A 86 -43.25 25.18 -46.13
N LEU A 87 -42.68 25.08 -47.34
CA LEU A 87 -41.48 24.27 -47.59
C LEU A 87 -40.23 24.79 -46.83
N PRO A 88 -39.91 26.11 -46.83
CA PRO A 88 -38.78 26.65 -46.08
C PRO A 88 -38.98 26.55 -44.56
N PHE A 89 -40.22 26.69 -44.09
CA PHE A 89 -40.56 26.57 -42.68
C PHE A 89 -40.31 25.16 -42.14
N ILE A 90 -40.76 24.13 -42.87
CA ILE A 90 -40.52 22.72 -42.52
C ILE A 90 -39.02 22.41 -42.54
N PHE A 91 -38.29 22.92 -43.54
CA PHE A 91 -36.85 22.73 -43.66
C PHE A 91 -36.07 23.39 -42.49
N GLY A 92 -36.45 24.61 -42.09
CA GLY A 92 -35.87 25.29 -40.93
C GLY A 92 -36.11 24.53 -39.63
N LEU A 93 -37.33 24.03 -39.44
CA LEU A 93 -37.70 23.23 -38.26
C LEU A 93 -36.93 21.89 -38.23
N PHE A 94 -36.74 21.25 -39.39
CA PHE A 94 -35.93 20.04 -39.50
C PHE A 94 -34.48 20.26 -39.09
N ILE A 95 -33.82 21.33 -39.56
CA ILE A 95 -32.44 21.64 -39.19
C ILE A 95 -32.34 21.99 -37.69
N MET A 96 -33.31 22.74 -37.15
CA MET A 96 -33.34 23.11 -35.73
C MET A 96 -33.41 21.88 -34.80
N VAL A 97 -34.03 20.79 -35.25
CA VAL A 97 -34.14 19.53 -34.49
C VAL A 97 -32.99 18.56 -34.80
N ALA A 98 -32.60 18.42 -36.07
CA ALA A 98 -31.56 17.47 -36.48
C ALA A 98 -30.17 17.86 -35.99
N PHE A 99 -29.85 19.17 -35.95
CA PHE A 99 -28.52 19.64 -35.56
C PHE A 99 -28.16 19.36 -34.09
N PRO A 100 -29.03 19.66 -33.09
CA PRO A 100 -28.80 19.26 -31.70
C PRO A 100 -28.61 17.75 -31.53
N ILE A 101 -29.40 16.94 -32.24
CA ILE A 101 -29.32 15.47 -32.18
C ILE A 101 -27.93 15.00 -32.64
N VAL A 102 -27.43 15.50 -33.77
CA VAL A 102 -26.09 15.17 -34.27
C VAL A 102 -24.99 15.62 -33.31
N ALA A 103 -25.12 16.83 -32.73
CA ALA A 103 -24.17 17.34 -31.75
C ALA A 103 -24.14 16.49 -30.47
N ILE A 104 -25.31 16.06 -29.97
CA ILE A 104 -25.44 15.15 -28.82
C ILE A 104 -24.80 13.80 -29.14
N LEU A 105 -25.09 13.21 -30.30
CA LEU A 105 -24.48 11.94 -30.71
C LEU A 105 -22.95 12.02 -30.82
N PHE A 106 -22.41 13.14 -31.30
CA PHE A 106 -20.98 13.40 -31.34
C PHE A 106 -20.38 13.52 -29.93
N PHE A 107 -21.03 14.27 -29.04
CA PHE A 107 -20.62 14.41 -27.64
C PHE A 107 -20.64 13.05 -26.90
N MET A 108 -21.69 12.26 -27.10
CA MET A 108 -21.80 10.91 -26.54
C MET A 108 -20.69 9.97 -27.07
N LYS A 109 -20.34 10.04 -28.36
CA LYS A 109 -19.19 9.28 -28.92
C LYS A 109 -17.87 9.72 -28.30
N LYS A 110 -17.66 11.02 -28.06
CA LYS A 110 -16.46 11.54 -27.40
C LYS A 110 -16.38 11.07 -25.94
N GLN A 111 -17.49 11.12 -25.21
CA GLN A 111 -17.57 10.66 -23.82
C GLN A 111 -17.31 9.16 -23.67
N LYS A 112 -17.89 8.32 -24.56
CA LYS A 112 -17.64 6.86 -24.59
C LYS A 112 -16.16 6.53 -24.82
N SER A 113 -15.47 7.25 -25.71
CA SER A 113 -14.03 7.04 -25.93
C SER A 113 -13.16 7.41 -24.73
N VAL A 114 -13.52 8.46 -23.97
CA VAL A 114 -12.79 8.85 -22.75
C VAL A 114 -12.98 7.81 -21.64
N GLN A 115 -14.20 7.29 -21.46
CA GLN A 115 -14.49 6.23 -20.48
C GLN A 115 -13.79 4.89 -20.81
N GLN A 116 -13.64 4.54 -22.08
CA GLN A 116 -12.87 3.35 -22.46
C GLN A 116 -11.38 3.53 -22.14
N ARG A 117 -10.84 4.73 -22.33
CA ARG A 117 -9.43 5.04 -22.05
C ARG A 117 -9.08 4.91 -20.57
N THR A 118 -9.94 5.44 -19.69
CA THR A 118 -9.75 5.33 -18.25
C THR A 118 -9.83 3.89 -17.76
N LYS A 119 -10.77 3.10 -18.31
CA LYS A 119 -10.94 1.68 -17.98
C LYS A 119 -9.76 0.80 -18.44
N THR A 120 -9.19 1.05 -19.62
CA THR A 120 -8.07 0.22 -20.10
C THR A 120 -6.77 0.55 -19.35
N ASN A 121 -6.50 1.82 -19.06
CA ASN A 121 -5.32 2.20 -18.27
C ASN A 121 -5.39 1.64 -16.84
N SER A 122 -6.57 1.62 -16.23
CA SER A 122 -6.74 0.97 -14.92
C SER A 122 -6.48 -0.54 -14.98
N LEU A 123 -6.85 -1.22 -16.07
CA LEU A 123 -6.60 -2.65 -16.23
C LEU A 123 -5.10 -2.98 -16.39
N ILE A 124 -4.36 -2.21 -17.20
CA ILE A 124 -2.90 -2.38 -17.33
C ILE A 124 -2.21 -2.17 -15.98
N ALA A 125 -2.64 -1.16 -15.21
CA ALA A 125 -2.12 -0.89 -13.88
C ALA A 125 -2.35 -2.09 -12.94
N THR A 126 -3.59 -2.63 -12.93
CA THR A 126 -3.94 -3.81 -12.14
C THR A 126 -3.13 -5.04 -12.55
N GLU A 127 -2.95 -5.27 -13.85
CA GLU A 127 -2.21 -6.44 -14.34
C GLU A 127 -0.71 -6.35 -14.02
N TYR A 128 -0.11 -5.16 -14.17
CA TYR A 128 1.28 -4.92 -13.75
C TYR A 128 1.46 -5.16 -12.25
N TYR A 129 0.52 -4.67 -11.44
CA TYR A 129 0.53 -4.87 -9.99
C TYR A 129 0.43 -6.35 -9.61
N VAL A 130 -0.44 -7.10 -10.28
CA VAL A 130 -0.58 -8.55 -10.10
C VAL A 130 0.71 -9.27 -10.48
N ASP A 131 1.27 -9.00 -11.67
CA ASP A 131 2.54 -9.63 -12.09
C ASP A 131 3.70 -9.28 -11.13
N PHE A 132 3.72 -8.05 -10.60
CA PHE A 132 4.72 -7.63 -9.61
C PHE A 132 4.65 -8.47 -8.34
N LYS A 133 3.46 -8.58 -7.74
CA LYS A 133 3.26 -9.34 -6.51
C LYS A 133 3.43 -10.85 -6.77
N ASP A 134 2.77 -11.41 -7.79
CA ASP A 134 2.73 -12.87 -7.98
C ASP A 134 3.99 -13.48 -8.57
N LYS A 135 4.73 -12.73 -9.41
CA LYS A 135 5.97 -13.23 -10.05
C LYS A 135 7.21 -12.69 -9.35
N LEU A 136 7.38 -11.36 -9.36
CA LEU A 136 8.63 -10.75 -8.92
C LEU A 136 8.82 -10.85 -7.40
N MET A 137 7.84 -10.41 -6.60
CA MET A 137 7.93 -10.47 -5.14
C MET A 137 8.09 -11.91 -4.63
N ARG A 138 7.35 -12.85 -5.22
CA ARG A 138 7.49 -14.28 -4.92
C ARG A 138 8.91 -14.79 -5.15
N GLU A 139 9.53 -14.41 -6.26
CA GLU A 139 10.91 -14.81 -6.57
C GLU A 139 11.92 -14.12 -5.64
N ILE A 140 11.72 -12.83 -5.32
CA ILE A 140 12.57 -12.10 -4.36
C ILE A 140 12.54 -12.80 -3.00
N VAL A 141 11.34 -13.01 -2.44
CA VAL A 141 11.15 -13.66 -1.13
C VAL A 141 11.78 -15.05 -1.11
N LYS A 142 11.54 -15.87 -2.15
CA LYS A 142 12.10 -17.22 -2.26
C LYS A 142 13.62 -17.23 -2.42
N SER A 143 14.18 -16.25 -3.13
CA SER A 143 15.64 -16.11 -3.29
C SER A 143 16.32 -15.71 -1.97
N PHE A 144 15.60 -14.96 -1.12
CA PHE A 144 16.08 -14.49 0.16
C PHE A 144 16.21 -15.64 1.17
N ASN A 145 15.19 -16.49 1.24
CA ASN A 145 15.20 -17.73 2.02
C ASN A 145 14.33 -18.77 1.33
N GLY A 146 14.92 -19.90 0.95
CA GLY A 146 14.22 -20.96 0.19
C GLY A 146 13.05 -21.62 0.93
N THR A 147 12.91 -21.38 2.25
CA THR A 147 11.75 -21.83 3.04
C THR A 147 10.59 -20.83 3.04
N PHE A 148 10.79 -19.62 2.52
CA PHE A 148 9.77 -18.59 2.54
C PHE A 148 8.79 -18.76 1.38
N GLU A 149 7.51 -18.69 1.72
CA GLU A 149 6.39 -18.67 0.81
C GLU A 149 5.65 -17.34 0.94
N TYR A 150 5.28 -16.75 -0.20
CA TYR A 150 4.67 -15.42 -0.26
C TYR A 150 3.22 -15.50 -0.77
N PHE A 151 2.32 -14.80 -0.07
CA PHE A 151 0.88 -14.78 -0.29
C PHE A 151 0.38 -13.32 -0.30
N PRO A 152 0.29 -12.69 -1.48
CA PRO A 152 0.08 -11.24 -1.56
C PRO A 152 -1.25 -10.75 -0.99
N LYS A 153 -2.29 -11.59 -1.00
CA LYS A 153 -3.64 -11.23 -0.52
C LYS A 153 -3.95 -11.74 0.88
N ASN A 154 -3.00 -12.46 1.50
CA ASN A 154 -3.18 -13.02 2.82
C ASN A 154 -2.45 -12.15 3.84
N ALA A 155 -2.81 -12.34 5.10
CA ALA A 155 -2.20 -11.66 6.24
C ALA A 155 -2.21 -12.59 7.45
N ILE A 156 -1.45 -12.21 8.47
CA ILE A 156 -1.57 -12.82 9.79
C ILE A 156 -2.99 -12.54 10.33
N SER A 157 -3.53 -13.47 11.12
CA SER A 157 -4.91 -13.36 11.56
C SER A 157 -5.14 -12.12 12.45
N ALA A 158 -6.30 -11.48 12.35
CA ALA A 158 -6.69 -10.38 13.24
C ALA A 158 -6.69 -10.80 14.72
N LYS A 159 -6.89 -12.09 15.00
CA LYS A 159 -6.79 -12.65 16.36
C LYS A 159 -5.35 -12.61 16.88
N ASP A 160 -4.38 -13.00 16.06
CA ASP A 160 -2.97 -12.91 16.42
C ASP A 160 -2.52 -11.44 16.53
N PHE A 161 -3.01 -10.56 15.65
CA PHE A 161 -2.76 -9.11 15.78
C PHE A 161 -3.33 -8.54 17.08
N ALA A 162 -4.53 -8.96 17.49
CA ALA A 162 -5.13 -8.54 18.75
C ALA A 162 -4.31 -8.96 19.99
N ALA A 163 -3.49 -10.02 19.89
CA ALA A 163 -2.59 -10.43 20.96
C ALA A 163 -1.50 -9.39 21.27
N MET A 164 -1.26 -8.43 20.37
CA MET A 164 -0.40 -7.29 20.68
C MET A 164 -0.96 -6.45 21.82
N GLU A 165 -2.29 -6.38 22.00
CA GLU A 165 -3.08 -5.61 22.99
C GLU A 165 -2.82 -4.09 23.03
N VAL A 166 -1.58 -3.67 22.86
CA VAL A 166 -1.09 -2.34 22.52
C VAL A 166 -2.01 -1.72 21.46
N TYR A 167 -2.34 -2.44 20.39
CA TYR A 167 -3.24 -1.93 19.35
C TYR A 167 -4.74 -2.20 19.57
N ALA A 168 -5.21 -2.58 20.76
CA ALA A 168 -6.57 -3.10 20.98
C ALA A 168 -7.71 -2.20 20.46
N LYS A 169 -7.66 -0.87 20.66
CA LYS A 169 -8.69 0.06 20.13
C LYS A 169 -8.65 0.17 18.59
N ASN A 170 -7.49 -0.05 17.99
CA ASN A 170 -7.26 0.02 16.54
C ASN A 170 -7.37 -1.35 15.85
N ALA A 171 -7.42 -2.45 16.61
CA ALA A 171 -7.46 -3.82 16.10
C ALA A 171 -8.72 -4.08 15.24
N MET A 172 -9.83 -3.40 15.51
CA MET A 172 -11.04 -3.50 14.69
C MET A 172 -10.86 -2.94 13.27
N ALA A 173 -9.88 -2.06 13.07
CA ALA A 173 -9.51 -1.50 11.77
C ALA A 173 -8.31 -2.21 11.14
N TYR A 174 -7.85 -3.33 11.71
CA TYR A 174 -6.74 -4.11 11.18
C TYR A 174 -7.02 -4.56 9.74
N ARG A 175 -6.05 -4.27 8.87
CA ARG A 175 -5.94 -4.78 7.52
C ARG A 175 -4.51 -5.26 7.36
N GLY A 176 -4.32 -6.38 6.69
CA GLY A 176 -2.99 -6.83 6.34
C GLY A 176 -2.98 -7.40 4.94
N GLU A 177 -1.79 -7.43 4.37
CA GLU A 177 -1.48 -8.01 3.08
C GLU A 177 -0.02 -8.47 3.07
N ASP A 178 0.42 -9.07 1.96
CA ASP A 178 1.81 -9.47 1.79
C ASP A 178 2.34 -10.47 2.83
N LEU A 179 1.55 -11.48 3.15
CA LEU A 179 1.96 -12.55 4.07
C LEU A 179 3.14 -13.35 3.51
N ILE A 180 4.19 -13.47 4.33
CA ILE A 180 5.34 -14.35 4.15
C ILE A 180 5.35 -15.36 5.29
N ILE A 181 5.40 -16.65 4.95
CA ILE A 181 5.50 -17.75 5.92
C ILE A 181 6.77 -18.53 5.64
N GLY A 182 7.51 -18.93 6.67
CA GLY A 182 8.61 -19.88 6.49
C GLY A 182 9.39 -20.13 7.77
N LYS A 183 10.68 -20.46 7.63
CA LYS A 183 11.54 -20.79 8.77
C LYS A 183 12.82 -19.97 8.79
N ILE A 184 13.19 -19.51 9.97
CA ILE A 184 14.49 -18.87 10.23
C ILE A 184 15.14 -19.62 11.39
N GLY A 185 16.33 -20.18 11.16
CA GLY A 185 17.05 -20.92 12.21
C GLY A 185 16.28 -22.12 12.80
N GLY A 186 15.25 -22.63 12.11
CA GLY A 186 14.37 -23.70 12.60
C GLY A 186 13.05 -23.20 13.22
N THR A 187 12.96 -21.92 13.56
CA THR A 187 11.76 -21.28 14.10
C THR A 187 10.77 -20.96 12.99
N ASN A 188 9.49 -21.34 13.15
CA ASN A 188 8.44 -20.91 12.22
C ASN A 188 8.18 -19.42 12.41
N VAL A 189 8.08 -18.72 11.28
CA VAL A 189 7.82 -17.29 11.25
C VAL A 189 6.73 -16.99 10.23
N GLU A 190 5.85 -16.07 10.61
CA GLU A 190 4.87 -15.43 9.75
C GLU A 190 5.13 -13.93 9.84
N MET A 191 5.12 -13.24 8.71
CA MET A 191 5.23 -11.79 8.67
C MET A 191 4.34 -11.22 7.58
N CYS A 192 3.69 -10.10 7.82
CA CYS A 192 2.87 -9.42 6.83
C CYS A 192 2.95 -7.91 7.02
N GLU A 193 2.63 -7.16 5.97
CA GLU A 193 2.31 -5.75 6.16
C GLU A 193 1.00 -5.64 6.94
N PHE A 194 0.92 -4.68 7.84
CA PHE A 194 -0.30 -4.33 8.51
C PHE A 194 -0.58 -2.84 8.39
N ALA A 195 -1.86 -2.52 8.37
CA ALA A 195 -2.39 -1.19 8.50
C ALA A 195 -3.57 -1.21 9.48
N THR A 196 -3.71 -0.13 10.22
CA THR A 196 -4.86 0.19 11.04
C THR A 196 -5.37 1.57 10.61
N ALA A 197 -6.36 2.12 11.30
CA ALA A 197 -6.84 3.47 11.01
C ALA A 197 -5.77 4.57 11.09
N LYS A 198 -4.66 4.34 11.82
CA LYS A 198 -3.67 5.36 12.12
C LYS A 198 -2.22 4.95 11.90
N ILE A 199 -1.96 3.66 11.78
CA ILE A 199 -0.61 3.09 11.86
C ILE A 199 -0.49 2.00 10.81
N SER A 200 0.61 2.00 10.07
CA SER A 200 1.05 0.89 9.24
C SER A 200 2.47 0.45 9.59
N GLY A 201 2.85 -0.73 9.13
CA GLY A 201 4.18 -1.28 9.32
C GLY A 201 4.23 -2.77 9.05
N LEU A 202 5.25 -3.42 9.59
CA LEU A 202 5.38 -4.87 9.51
C LEU A 202 4.96 -5.51 10.82
N PHE A 203 4.14 -6.54 10.72
CA PHE A 203 3.75 -7.40 11.82
C PHE A 203 4.35 -8.79 11.62
N MET A 204 4.95 -9.34 12.67
CA MET A 204 5.57 -10.65 12.66
C MET A 204 5.10 -11.47 13.85
N VAL A 205 4.91 -12.76 13.61
CA VAL A 205 4.68 -13.79 14.62
C VAL A 205 5.76 -14.86 14.44
N ALA A 206 6.46 -15.17 15.52
CA ALA A 206 7.43 -16.26 15.55
C ALA A 206 7.13 -17.22 16.69
N ASP A 207 7.34 -18.50 16.46
CA ASP A 207 7.33 -19.49 17.53
C ASP A 207 8.45 -19.18 18.53
N PHE A 208 8.15 -19.31 19.82
CA PHE A 208 9.13 -19.13 20.88
C PHE A 208 9.43 -20.47 21.54
N ASN A 209 10.71 -20.83 21.64
CA ASN A 209 11.12 -22.15 22.15
C ASN A 209 10.90 -22.34 23.67
N LYS A 210 10.50 -21.29 24.39
CA LYS A 210 10.16 -21.34 25.81
C LYS A 210 8.65 -21.43 26.02
N ARG A 211 8.25 -22.23 27.01
CA ARG A 211 6.85 -22.31 27.46
C ARG A 211 6.64 -21.35 28.62
N PHE A 212 5.66 -20.49 28.50
CA PHE A 212 5.26 -19.53 29.52
C PHE A 212 3.75 -19.29 29.40
N ARG A 213 3.11 -18.94 30.52
CA ARG A 213 1.64 -18.75 30.59
C ARG A 213 1.23 -17.29 30.65
N GLY A 214 2.10 -16.46 31.23
CA GLY A 214 1.91 -15.03 31.36
C GLY A 214 2.09 -14.30 30.04
N VAL A 215 1.79 -13.00 30.11
CA VAL A 215 2.02 -12.05 29.03
C VAL A 215 3.18 -11.16 29.46
N THR A 216 4.17 -10.99 28.58
CA THR A 216 5.25 -10.00 28.77
C THR A 216 5.29 -9.08 27.55
N LYS A 217 5.15 -7.78 27.78
CA LYS A 217 5.21 -6.72 26.77
C LYS A 217 6.52 -5.97 26.93
N VAL A 218 7.19 -5.68 25.81
CA VAL A 218 8.38 -4.84 25.74
C VAL A 218 8.10 -3.75 24.71
N LEU A 219 7.95 -2.52 25.18
CA LEU A 219 7.57 -1.37 24.36
C LEU A 219 8.73 -0.39 24.28
N THR A 220 8.98 0.20 23.11
CA THR A 220 10.04 1.21 22.99
C THR A 220 9.68 2.46 23.79
N LYS A 221 10.61 2.93 24.63
CA LYS A 221 10.50 4.21 25.36
C LYS A 221 10.56 5.38 24.39
N VAL A 222 9.66 6.33 24.60
CA VAL A 222 9.49 7.51 23.74
C VAL A 222 9.98 8.80 24.40
N TRP A 223 10.19 8.78 25.72
CA TRP A 223 10.73 9.90 26.46
C TRP A 223 12.10 10.34 25.92
N GLY A 224 12.26 11.64 25.62
CA GLY A 224 13.53 12.23 25.20
C GLY A 224 13.90 12.08 23.71
N LYS A 225 13.07 11.44 22.86
CA LYS A 225 13.29 11.42 21.40
C LYS A 225 12.94 12.78 20.77
N LYS A 226 13.88 13.38 20.03
CA LYS A 226 13.72 14.68 19.31
C LYS A 226 12.96 14.59 17.98
N SER A 227 12.80 13.39 17.45
CA SER A 227 12.24 13.10 16.13
C SER A 227 11.01 12.20 16.31
N LEU A 228 9.81 12.76 16.09
CA LEU A 228 8.55 12.04 16.16
C LEU A 228 8.23 11.42 14.79
N ASP A 229 8.70 10.19 14.56
CA ASP A 229 7.98 9.23 13.70
C ASP A 229 7.24 8.21 14.59
N ILE A 230 6.63 8.70 15.69
CA ILE A 230 6.24 7.85 16.83
C ILE A 230 4.74 7.53 16.82
N PRO A 231 4.36 6.27 16.60
CA PRO A 231 3.00 5.75 16.81
C PRO A 231 2.68 5.37 18.25
N LEU A 232 3.62 5.49 19.21
CA LEU A 232 3.31 5.37 20.64
C LEU A 232 2.31 6.45 21.11
N LEU A 233 2.24 7.59 20.41
CA LEU A 233 1.25 8.66 20.66
C LEU A 233 -0.20 8.29 20.28
N LEU A 234 -0.43 7.10 19.72
CA LEU A 234 -1.73 6.73 19.15
C LEU A 234 -2.34 5.48 19.80
N LEU A 235 -1.68 5.01 20.87
CA LEU A 235 -2.16 3.96 21.75
C LEU A 235 -3.17 4.58 22.71
N GLU A 236 -4.42 4.13 22.55
CA GLU A 236 -5.58 4.63 23.25
C GLU A 236 -5.86 6.12 23.02
N GLY A 237 -6.79 6.40 22.09
CA GLY A 237 -7.17 7.75 21.69
C GLY A 237 -7.20 8.77 22.84
N GLU A 238 -6.61 9.94 22.55
CA GLU A 238 -6.53 11.16 23.38
C GLU A 238 -5.34 11.32 24.32
N ILE A 239 -4.33 10.45 24.30
CA ILE A 239 -3.09 10.71 25.06
C ILE A 239 -2.01 11.22 24.11
N GLU A 240 -1.94 12.55 23.98
CA GLU A 240 -0.74 13.22 23.49
C GLU A 240 0.32 13.03 24.58
N ILE A 241 1.21 12.04 24.41
CA ILE A 241 2.32 11.85 25.34
C ILE A 241 3.15 13.13 25.25
N ASP A 242 3.11 13.95 26.31
CA ASP A 242 3.94 15.14 26.41
C ASP A 242 5.42 14.71 26.46
N THR A 243 6.06 14.68 25.28
CA THR A 243 7.50 14.45 25.15
C THR A 243 8.32 15.70 25.51
N THR A 244 7.66 16.82 25.86
CA THR A 244 8.30 18.14 26.03
C THR A 244 8.68 18.49 27.47
N GLY A 245 8.42 17.62 28.46
CA GLY A 245 9.16 17.69 29.74
C GLY A 245 8.40 17.39 31.02
N ASN A 246 7.11 17.06 31.00
CA ASN A 246 6.38 16.67 32.21
C ASN A 246 6.49 15.15 32.51
N PHE A 247 7.55 14.77 33.25
CA PHE A 247 7.83 13.37 33.61
C PHE A 247 6.70 12.71 34.42
N GLU A 248 5.96 13.48 35.24
CA GLU A 248 4.86 12.94 36.05
C GLU A 248 3.67 12.50 35.18
N GLN A 249 3.41 13.24 34.09
CA GLN A 249 2.37 12.88 33.13
C GLN A 249 2.78 11.65 32.32
N TYR A 250 4.04 11.60 31.86
CA TYR A 250 4.60 10.41 31.20
C TYR A 250 4.45 9.15 32.06
N GLU A 251 4.80 9.20 33.35
CA GLU A 251 4.68 8.05 34.26
C GLU A 251 3.22 7.61 34.49
N LYS A 252 2.26 8.53 34.49
CA LYS A 252 0.83 8.19 34.57
C LYS A 252 0.33 7.49 33.31
N ASP A 253 0.74 7.98 32.15
CA ASP A 253 0.34 7.42 30.85
C ASP A 253 1.02 6.08 30.60
N ARG A 254 2.31 5.97 30.93
CA ARG A 254 3.10 4.73 30.97
C ARG A 254 2.37 3.60 31.69
N LYS A 255 1.81 3.86 32.88
CA LYS A 255 1.05 2.86 33.66
C LYS A 255 -0.30 2.46 33.07
N ARG A 256 -0.88 3.26 32.17
CA ARG A 256 -2.10 2.88 31.45
C ARG A 256 -1.80 1.84 30.37
N PHE A 257 -0.62 1.89 29.75
CA PHE A 257 -0.21 0.97 28.68
C PHE A 257 0.09 -0.46 29.15
N SER A 258 0.37 -0.67 30.44
CA SER A 258 0.54 -2.02 30.98
C SER A 258 -0.74 -2.85 30.83
N GLY A 259 -1.90 -2.20 30.83
CA GLY A 259 -3.19 -2.86 31.05
C GLY A 259 -3.36 -3.18 32.53
N ALA A 260 -4.59 -3.11 33.03
CA ALA A 260 -4.90 -3.12 34.48
C ALA A 260 -4.37 -4.34 35.28
N THR A 261 -3.86 -5.38 34.60
CA THR A 261 -3.39 -6.63 35.19
C THR A 261 -1.88 -6.86 35.08
N LEU A 262 -1.13 -6.00 34.36
CA LEU A 262 0.32 -6.15 34.21
C LEU A 262 1.08 -5.19 35.13
N GLU A 263 2.14 -5.69 35.73
CA GLU A 263 3.09 -4.96 36.56
C GLU A 263 4.27 -4.45 35.74
N ASP A 264 4.84 -3.31 36.13
CA ASP A 264 6.10 -2.81 35.58
C ASP A 264 7.27 -3.67 36.05
N VAL A 265 8.20 -3.97 35.15
CA VAL A 265 9.33 -4.87 35.42
C VAL A 265 10.63 -4.18 35.09
N GLU A 266 11.54 -4.13 36.06
CA GLU A 266 12.91 -3.65 35.84
C GLU A 266 13.87 -4.84 35.73
N LEU A 267 14.63 -4.92 34.64
CA LEU A 267 15.56 -6.03 34.38
C LEU A 267 17.00 -5.69 34.75
N GLU A 268 17.90 -6.67 34.72
CA GLU A 268 19.31 -6.46 35.11
C GLU A 268 20.13 -5.65 34.09
N ASN A 269 19.63 -5.47 32.87
CA ASN A 269 20.33 -4.76 31.80
C ASN A 269 19.89 -3.28 31.76
N ILE A 270 20.78 -2.38 32.20
CA ILE A 270 20.53 -0.93 32.28
C ILE A 270 20.24 -0.33 30.89
N ASP A 271 21.03 -0.69 29.88
CA ASP A 271 20.83 -0.21 28.49
C ASP A 271 19.47 -0.64 27.92
N PHE A 272 19.00 -1.82 28.30
CA PHE A 272 17.69 -2.32 27.90
C PHE A 272 16.56 -1.57 28.62
N ASN A 273 16.65 -1.41 29.94
CA ASN A 273 15.67 -0.65 30.71
C ASN A 273 15.64 0.83 30.30
N ASP A 274 16.74 1.42 29.83
CA ASP A 274 16.77 2.80 29.32
C ASP A 274 15.96 2.96 28.02
N ARG A 275 15.91 1.90 27.20
CA ARG A 275 15.28 1.92 25.87
C ARG A 275 13.87 1.37 25.84
N PHE A 276 13.51 0.50 26.78
CA PHE A 276 12.25 -0.21 26.76
C PHE A 276 11.49 -0.13 28.08
N ASP A 277 10.18 -0.02 27.98
CA ASP A 277 9.22 -0.24 29.05
C ASP A 277 8.79 -1.70 29.04
N ILE A 278 8.91 -2.38 30.18
CA ILE A 278 8.56 -3.79 30.31
C ILE A 278 7.37 -3.96 31.23
N TYR A 279 6.35 -4.64 30.74
CA TYR A 279 5.19 -5.01 31.55
C TYR A 279 5.00 -6.51 31.52
N SER A 280 4.72 -7.12 32.65
CA SER A 280 4.46 -8.56 32.70
C SER A 280 3.33 -8.89 33.65
N SER A 281 2.66 -10.01 33.41
CA SER A 281 1.77 -10.62 34.40
C SER A 281 2.53 -11.48 35.41
N ASN A 282 3.82 -11.72 35.17
CA ASN A 282 4.69 -12.52 36.02
C ASN A 282 6.17 -12.12 35.80
N GLN A 283 6.72 -11.32 36.70
CA GLN A 283 8.12 -10.91 36.68
C GLN A 283 9.14 -12.07 36.53
N ILE A 284 8.86 -13.25 37.09
CA ILE A 284 9.77 -14.41 36.97
C ILE A 284 9.76 -14.94 35.53
N GLU A 285 8.58 -15.06 34.91
CA GLU A 285 8.49 -15.46 33.50
C GLU A 285 9.11 -14.40 32.58
N ALA A 286 8.98 -13.10 32.90
CA ALA A 286 9.62 -12.03 32.14
C ALA A 286 11.15 -12.22 32.07
N ARG A 287 11.81 -12.50 33.19
CA ARG A 287 13.27 -12.79 33.24
C ARG A 287 13.64 -14.09 32.54
N TYR A 288 12.77 -15.09 32.60
CA TYR A 288 12.97 -16.34 31.88
C TYR A 288 12.90 -16.13 30.37
N ILE A 289 11.97 -15.31 29.88
CA ILE A 289 11.81 -14.95 28.46
C ILE A 289 12.98 -14.06 28.03
N LEU A 290 13.16 -12.91 28.70
CA LEU A 290 14.13 -11.84 28.43
C LEU A 290 15.48 -12.15 29.08
N SER A 291 16.16 -13.18 28.58
CA SER A 291 17.52 -13.46 29.02
C SER A 291 18.47 -12.30 28.69
N LEU A 292 19.57 -12.17 29.43
CA LEU A 292 20.58 -11.14 29.20
C LEU A 292 21.00 -11.01 27.74
N ARG A 293 21.27 -12.14 27.06
CA ARG A 293 21.62 -12.17 25.63
C ARG A 293 20.49 -11.67 24.73
N LEU A 294 19.24 -11.99 25.06
CA LEU A 294 18.10 -11.52 24.28
C LEU A 294 17.98 -10.00 24.39
N MET A 295 18.10 -9.47 25.61
CA MET A 295 18.08 -8.03 25.88
C MET A 295 19.21 -7.30 25.14
N GLU A 296 20.46 -7.78 25.23
CA GLU A 296 21.61 -7.19 24.53
C GLU A 296 21.35 -7.08 23.02
N ARG A 297 20.84 -8.15 22.42
CA ARG A 297 20.58 -8.19 20.98
C ARG A 297 19.40 -7.31 20.56
N MET A 298 18.37 -7.18 21.41
CA MET A 298 17.29 -6.21 21.21
C MET A 298 17.81 -4.77 21.26
N VAL A 299 18.70 -4.46 22.20
CA VAL A 299 19.37 -3.14 22.31
C VAL A 299 20.21 -2.86 21.06
N ASP A 300 21.07 -3.79 20.66
CA ASP A 300 21.96 -3.62 19.50
C ASP A 300 21.17 -3.41 18.21
N PHE A 301 20.09 -4.16 18.03
CA PHE A 301 19.21 -4.01 16.89
C PHE A 301 18.50 -2.65 16.91
N ASN A 302 17.94 -2.22 18.06
CA ASN A 302 17.28 -0.94 18.21
C ASN A 302 18.24 0.24 17.94
N LYS A 303 19.47 0.18 18.48
CA LYS A 303 20.54 1.17 18.24
C LYS A 303 20.92 1.26 16.75
N SER A 304 20.97 0.14 16.04
CA SER A 304 21.44 0.09 14.65
C SER A 304 20.41 0.58 13.62
N ASN A 305 19.12 0.53 13.96
CA ASN A 305 18.02 0.80 13.02
C ASN A 305 17.18 2.03 13.38
N ASP A 306 17.41 2.64 14.55
CA ASP A 306 16.64 3.79 15.08
C ASP A 306 15.12 3.64 14.85
N CYS A 307 14.59 2.49 15.24
CA CYS A 307 13.20 2.12 14.96
C CYS A 307 12.41 1.87 16.24
N ASP A 308 11.12 2.18 16.21
CA ASP A 308 10.18 1.86 17.28
C ASP A 308 9.72 0.43 17.14
N MET A 309 10.09 -0.38 18.12
CA MET A 309 9.88 -1.82 18.15
C MET A 309 9.04 -2.18 19.36
N ASN A 310 7.94 -2.89 19.12
CA ASN A 310 7.09 -3.41 20.19
C ASN A 310 7.03 -4.92 20.09
N PHE A 311 7.23 -5.57 21.23
CA PHE A 311 7.19 -7.02 21.36
C PHE A 311 6.15 -7.43 22.39
N VAL A 312 5.43 -8.49 22.08
CA VAL A 312 4.60 -9.19 23.06
C VAL A 312 4.95 -10.66 23.03
N PHE A 313 5.23 -11.21 24.20
CA PHE A 313 5.42 -12.63 24.41
C PHE A 313 4.16 -13.17 25.08
N ALA A 314 3.39 -13.97 24.33
CA ALA A 314 2.17 -14.61 24.81
C ALA A 314 1.98 -15.96 24.09
N ASN A 315 1.31 -16.93 24.73
CA ASN A 315 0.97 -18.22 24.12
C ASN A 315 2.18 -18.98 23.53
N SER A 316 3.36 -18.88 24.15
CA SER A 316 4.63 -19.44 23.62
C SER A 316 4.97 -18.95 22.19
N LYS A 317 4.48 -17.77 21.83
CA LYS A 317 4.82 -17.05 20.61
C LYS A 317 5.39 -15.69 20.97
N MET A 318 6.19 -15.16 20.06
CA MET A 318 6.60 -13.78 20.04
C MET A 318 5.84 -13.06 18.94
N TYR A 319 5.15 -12.00 19.31
CA TYR A 319 4.52 -11.05 18.41
C TYR A 319 5.40 -9.81 18.36
N PHE A 320 5.63 -9.29 17.16
CA PHE A 320 6.54 -8.18 16.93
C PHE A 320 5.95 -7.22 15.90
N THR A 321 6.02 -5.92 16.18
CA THR A 321 5.70 -4.87 15.20
C THR A 321 6.83 -3.88 15.09
N ILE A 322 7.17 -3.52 13.86
CA ILE A 322 7.98 -2.35 13.53
C ILE A 322 7.15 -1.40 12.71
N HIS A 323 7.18 -0.14 13.11
CA HIS A 323 6.51 0.91 12.40
C HIS A 323 7.40 1.43 11.27
N TRP A 324 6.79 1.60 10.10
CA TRP A 324 7.47 2.15 8.95
C TRP A 324 6.57 3.21 8.33
N GLY A 325 7.10 4.43 8.15
CA GLY A 325 6.33 5.57 7.64
C GLY A 325 5.97 5.50 6.14
N ALA A 326 6.16 4.35 5.48
CA ALA A 326 5.91 4.17 4.06
C ALA A 326 5.29 2.80 3.79
N ASN A 327 4.47 2.70 2.73
CA ASN A 327 3.98 1.42 2.23
C ASN A 327 5.18 0.50 1.92
N LEU A 328 5.16 -0.67 2.54
CA LEU A 328 6.17 -1.71 2.36
C LEU A 328 5.80 -2.52 1.11
N LEU A 329 6.76 -3.18 0.49
CA LEU A 329 6.49 -4.21 -0.53
C LEU A 329 5.60 -3.78 -1.74
N GLU A 330 5.45 -2.47 -1.98
CA GLU A 330 4.65 -1.90 -3.06
C GLU A 330 5.51 -1.54 -4.29
N PRO A 331 5.00 -1.75 -5.52
CA PRO A 331 5.70 -1.32 -6.72
C PRO A 331 5.75 0.21 -6.79
N TYR A 332 6.81 0.74 -7.42
CA TYR A 332 6.81 2.14 -7.86
C TYR A 332 5.63 2.40 -8.82
N ASP A 333 5.18 3.66 -8.86
CA ASP A 333 4.12 4.12 -9.76
C ASP A 333 4.26 3.50 -11.15
N ILE A 334 3.15 2.99 -11.68
CA ILE A 334 3.01 2.40 -13.01
C ILE A 334 3.53 3.29 -14.14
N HIS A 335 3.74 4.59 -13.93
CA HIS A 335 4.31 5.52 -14.92
C HIS A 335 5.84 5.61 -14.84
N THR A 336 6.42 5.10 -13.77
CA THR A 336 7.85 4.99 -13.58
C THR A 336 8.42 3.97 -14.57
N ASN A 337 9.35 4.39 -15.41
CA ASN A 337 9.88 3.57 -16.50
C ASN A 337 11.41 3.51 -16.48
N LEU A 338 11.98 2.98 -15.39
CA LEU A 338 13.43 2.96 -15.20
C LEU A 338 13.87 1.66 -14.52
N ARG A 339 14.65 0.85 -15.23
CA ARG A 339 15.33 -0.36 -14.74
C ARG A 339 16.11 -0.10 -13.44
N GLU A 340 16.70 1.10 -13.31
CA GLU A 340 17.40 1.55 -12.10
C GLU A 340 16.48 1.60 -10.88
N LYS A 341 15.28 2.16 -11.01
CA LYS A 341 14.30 2.18 -9.91
C LYS A 341 13.80 0.78 -9.55
N LYS A 342 13.73 -0.13 -10.51
CA LYS A 342 13.41 -1.54 -10.22
C LYS A 342 14.50 -2.21 -9.38
N LEU A 343 15.77 -1.91 -9.62
CA LEU A 343 16.87 -2.39 -8.78
C LEU A 343 16.80 -1.82 -7.35
N ASP A 344 16.49 -0.52 -7.24
CA ASP A 344 16.29 0.13 -5.93
C ASP A 344 15.12 -0.49 -5.17
N LEU A 345 14.04 -0.86 -5.87
CA LEU A 345 12.92 -1.58 -5.28
C LEU A 345 13.35 -2.92 -4.69
N ILE A 346 14.08 -3.72 -5.47
CA ILE A 346 14.52 -5.04 -5.01
C ILE A 346 15.49 -4.88 -3.83
N LYS A 347 16.40 -3.90 -3.86
CA LYS A 347 17.28 -3.57 -2.74
C LYS A 347 16.50 -3.13 -1.49
N LYS A 348 15.45 -2.31 -1.66
CA LYS A 348 14.56 -1.89 -0.57
C LYS A 348 13.91 -3.12 0.07
N VAL A 349 13.23 -3.96 -0.72
CA VAL A 349 12.59 -5.20 -0.23
C VAL A 349 13.60 -6.14 0.43
N HIS A 350 14.77 -6.32 -0.18
CA HIS A 350 15.85 -7.14 0.39
C HIS A 350 16.34 -6.60 1.74
N THR A 351 16.44 -5.28 1.88
CA THR A 351 16.84 -4.62 3.13
C THR A 351 15.77 -4.82 4.21
N GLU A 352 14.50 -4.64 3.88
CA GLU A 352 13.36 -4.87 4.77
C GLU A 352 13.33 -6.33 5.26
N LEU A 353 13.39 -7.30 4.35
CA LEU A 353 13.45 -8.72 4.69
C LEU A 353 14.71 -9.06 5.51
N SER A 354 15.84 -8.42 5.22
CA SER A 354 17.07 -8.59 6.00
C SER A 354 16.90 -8.12 7.44
N HIS A 355 16.21 -6.99 7.67
CA HIS A 355 15.91 -6.54 9.03
C HIS A 355 15.02 -7.55 9.76
N CYS A 356 13.99 -8.08 9.10
CA CYS A 356 13.10 -9.11 9.66
C CYS A 356 13.87 -10.35 10.08
N ILE A 357 14.74 -10.86 9.20
CA ILE A 357 15.54 -12.04 9.50
C ILE A 357 16.53 -11.76 10.62
N LYS A 358 17.23 -10.62 10.56
CA LYS A 358 18.16 -10.22 11.62
C LYS A 358 17.47 -10.14 12.96
N ILE A 359 16.19 -9.74 13.04
CA ILE A 359 15.44 -9.79 14.30
C ILE A 359 15.35 -11.23 14.76
N VAL A 360 14.85 -12.16 13.95
CA VAL A 360 14.67 -13.55 14.41
C VAL A 360 16.00 -14.26 14.70
N GLU A 361 17.03 -14.01 13.89
CA GLU A 361 18.39 -14.52 14.10
C GLU A 361 19.05 -13.90 15.32
N ALA A 362 18.95 -12.59 15.51
CA ALA A 362 19.45 -11.91 16.70
C ALA A 362 18.67 -12.41 17.92
N LEU A 363 17.36 -12.51 17.88
CA LEU A 363 16.61 -13.05 19.01
C LEU A 363 16.91 -14.54 19.26
N ASN A 364 17.54 -15.23 18.31
CA ASN A 364 17.95 -16.64 18.36
C ASN A 364 16.91 -17.48 19.07
N LEU A 365 15.69 -17.41 18.55
CA LEU A 365 14.51 -18.04 19.13
C LEU A 365 14.62 -19.57 19.20
N ASN A 366 15.73 -20.15 18.73
CA ASN A 366 16.07 -21.55 18.73
C ASN A 366 17.36 -21.88 19.50
N ASP A 367 17.78 -21.08 20.49
CA ASP A 367 18.81 -21.51 21.44
C ASP A 367 18.26 -22.69 22.27
N GLU A 368 18.40 -23.91 21.75
CA GLU A 368 18.48 -25.12 22.55
C GLU A 368 19.69 -24.95 23.48
N LEU A 369 19.43 -24.47 24.70
CA LEU A 369 20.39 -24.59 25.78
C LEU A 369 20.48 -26.09 26.16
N TRP A 370 21.30 -26.82 25.40
CA TRP A 370 21.87 -28.15 25.66
C TRP A 370 20.92 -29.35 25.75
N TYR A 371 21.06 -30.30 24.81
CA TYR A 371 21.29 -31.73 25.10
C TYR A 371 21.98 -32.40 23.90
N SER A 372 23.30 -32.23 23.75
CA SER A 372 24.11 -33.25 23.08
C SER A 372 24.48 -34.31 24.12
N ARG A 373 23.84 -35.48 24.01
CA ARG A 373 24.38 -36.75 24.54
C ARG A 373 24.69 -37.66 23.37
#